data_AF-T1AZA3-F1
#
_entry.id   AF-T1AZA3-F1
#
_cell.length_a   1.000
_cell.length_b   1.000
_cell.length_c   1.000
_cell.angle_alpha   90.00
_cell.angle_beta   90.00
_cell.angle_gamma   90.00
#
_symmetry.space_group_name_H-M   'P 1'
#
loop_
_entity.id
_entity.type
_entity.pdbx_description
1 polymer ?
#
loop_
_entity_poly.entity_id
_entity_poly.type
_entity_poly.pdbx_seq_one_letter_code
_entity_poly.pdbx_strand_id
1 'polypeptide(L)'
;VTVLLSFAFVHQLLHLLGYPQSYARIFQFDVIGVSLQLLMMSMLNVYQYLDLRGRGVLLSGVFLIGNVVLTYLSLRAGPFFYGLGFLSALFVSDLIGLALLTSDLERIDFTTFVRAR
;
A
#
# COMPACT_ATOMS: atom_id res chain seq x y z
N VAL A 1 -4.28 -14.21 6.75
CA VAL A 1 -4.59 -14.66 8.13
C VAL A 1 -4.56 -13.51 9.12
N THR A 2 -3.49 -12.72 9.16
CA THR A 2 -3.35 -11.57 10.08
C THR A 2 -4.52 -10.60 10.04
N VAL A 3 -4.97 -10.18 8.85
CA VAL A 3 -6.15 -9.30 8.71
C VAL A 3 -7.40 -9.88 9.36
N LEU A 4 -7.69 -11.17 9.11
CA LEU A 4 -8.86 -11.84 9.68
C LEU A 4 -8.79 -11.90 11.20
N LEU A 5 -7.61 -12.19 11.76
CA LEU A 5 -7.40 -12.19 13.21
C LEU A 5 -7.56 -10.78 13.78
N SER A 6 -6.98 -9.76 13.15
CA SER A 6 -7.14 -8.37 13.59
C SER A 6 -8.60 -7.91 13.57
N PHE A 7 -9.40 -8.39 12.62
CA PHE A 7 -10.85 -8.11 12.58
C PHE A 7 -11.61 -8.86 13.67
N ALA A 8 -11.29 -10.14 13.89
CA ALA A 8 -11.92 -10.96 14.92
C ALA A 8 -11.64 -10.43 16.34
N PHE A 9 -10.43 -9.90 16.57
CA PHE A 9 -9.99 -9.41 17.88
C PHE A 9 -10.04 -7.88 18.01
N VAL A 10 -10.69 -7.16 17.09
CA VAL A 10 -10.67 -5.67 17.07
C VAL A 10 -11.15 -5.06 18.40
N HIS A 11 -12.21 -5.61 18.99
CA HIS A 11 -12.76 -5.10 20.24
C HIS A 11 -11.80 -5.29 21.41
N GLN A 12 -11.18 -6.47 21.50
CA GLN A 12 -10.23 -6.84 22.54
C GLN A 12 -8.94 -6.02 22.41
N LEU A 13 -8.45 -5.82 21.18
CA LEU A 13 -7.28 -5.00 20.90
C LEU A 13 -7.53 -3.54 21.30
N LEU A 14 -8.67 -2.96 20.91
CA LEU A 14 -9.00 -1.59 21.28
C LEU A 14 -9.17 -1.41 22.78
N HIS A 15 -9.81 -2.37 23.47
CA HIS A 15 -9.94 -2.35 24.91
C HIS A 15 -8.58 -2.44 25.62
N LEU A 16 -7.69 -3.32 25.13
CA LEU A 16 -6.31 -3.45 25.64
C LEU A 16 -5.52 -2.15 25.47
N LEU A 17 -5.72 -1.44 24.34
CA LEU A 17 -5.10 -0.16 24.04
C LEU A 17 -5.77 1.03 24.76
N GLY A 18 -6.90 0.83 25.45
CA GLY A 18 -7.66 1.89 26.11
C GLY A 18 -8.44 2.82 25.16
N TYR A 19 -8.68 2.40 23.91
CA TYR A 19 -9.42 3.19 22.93
C TYR A 19 -10.93 2.87 22.93
N PRO A 20 -11.79 3.88 22.71
CA PRO A 20 -13.22 3.65 22.49
C PRO A 20 -13.50 2.79 21.25
N GLN A 21 -14.60 2.03 21.27
CA GLN A 21 -14.99 1.15 20.15
C GLN A 21 -15.38 1.91 18.88
N SER A 22 -15.58 3.23 18.94
CA SER A 22 -15.78 4.07 17.75
C SER A 22 -14.59 4.04 16.79
N TYR A 23 -13.40 3.70 17.28
CA TYR A 23 -12.18 3.57 16.47
C TYR A 23 -12.05 2.24 15.74
N ALA A 24 -12.98 1.30 15.92
CA ALA A 24 -12.94 -0.01 15.24
C ALA A 24 -12.89 0.12 13.72
N ARG A 25 -13.61 1.09 13.15
CA ARG A 25 -13.65 1.29 11.70
C ARG A 25 -12.31 1.79 11.14
N ILE A 26 -11.71 2.80 11.75
CA ILE A 26 -10.41 3.32 11.30
C ILE A 26 -9.33 2.24 11.44
N PHE A 27 -9.34 1.49 12.55
CA PHE A 27 -8.43 0.36 12.75
C PHE A 27 -8.57 -0.70 11.66
N GLN A 28 -9.80 -1.07 11.30
CA GLN A 28 -10.05 -2.04 10.22
C GLN A 28 -9.52 -1.55 8.86
N PHE A 29 -9.74 -0.27 8.52
CA PHE A 29 -9.19 0.30 7.29
C PHE A 29 -7.66 0.32 7.30
N ASP A 30 -7.05 0.68 8.41
CA ASP A 30 -5.58 0.72 8.53
C ASP A 30 -4.97 -0.69 8.46
N VAL A 31 -5.60 -1.70 9.04
CA VAL A 31 -5.14 -3.10 8.92
C VAL A 31 -5.16 -3.58 7.47
N ILE A 32 -6.22 -3.26 6.72
CA ILE A 32 -6.27 -3.58 5.28
C ILE A 32 -5.21 -2.76 4.54
N GLY A 33 -5.10 -1.46 4.84
CA GLY A 33 -4.11 -0.58 4.23
C GLY A 33 -2.69 -1.09 4.44
N VAL A 34 -2.28 -1.40 5.66
CA VAL A 34 -0.95 -1.96 5.96
C VAL A 34 -0.71 -3.27 5.20
N SER A 35 -1.74 -4.07 4.96
CA SER A 35 -1.58 -5.30 4.16
C SER A 35 -1.26 -5.01 2.69
N LEU A 36 -1.85 -3.96 2.11
CA LEU A 36 -1.45 -3.43 0.81
C LEU A 36 -0.05 -2.79 0.87
N GLN A 37 0.27 -2.08 1.96
CA GLN A 37 1.61 -1.52 2.14
C GLN A 37 2.72 -2.59 2.12
N LEU A 38 2.45 -3.79 2.63
CA LEU A 38 3.40 -4.91 2.52
C LEU A 38 3.65 -5.33 1.07
N LEU A 39 2.61 -5.27 0.22
CA LEU A 39 2.72 -5.51 -1.21
C LEU A 39 3.59 -4.42 -1.88
N MET A 40 3.35 -3.14 -1.56
CA MET A 40 4.21 -2.03 -1.98
C MET A 40 5.68 -2.24 -1.54
N MET A 41 5.90 -2.62 -0.29
CA MET A 41 7.24 -2.89 0.25
C MET A 41 7.95 -4.02 -0.50
N SER A 42 7.22 -5.07 -0.87
CA SER A 42 7.75 -6.15 -1.69
C SER A 42 8.20 -5.64 -3.06
N MET A 43 7.40 -4.82 -3.73
CA MET A 43 7.78 -4.23 -5.03
C MET A 43 8.98 -3.31 -4.92
N LEU A 44 9.02 -2.45 -3.90
CA LEU A 44 10.16 -1.57 -3.65
C LEU A 44 11.45 -2.36 -3.46
N ASN A 45 11.38 -3.48 -2.73
CA ASN A 45 12.52 -4.38 -2.57
C ASN A 45 12.96 -4.98 -3.92
N VAL A 46 12.02 -5.45 -4.74
CA VAL A 46 12.33 -5.94 -6.10
C VAL A 46 12.97 -4.86 -6.98
N TYR A 47 12.45 -3.63 -6.96
CA TYR A 47 13.05 -2.52 -7.71
C TYR A 47 14.46 -2.18 -7.23
N GLN A 48 14.70 -2.23 -5.92
CA GLN A 48 16.04 -2.04 -5.36
C GLN A 48 16.98 -3.19 -5.72
N TYR A 49 16.47 -4.42 -5.75
CA TYR A 49 17.22 -5.61 -6.16
C TYR A 49 17.65 -5.54 -7.64
N LEU A 50 16.77 -5.07 -8.52
CA LEU A 50 17.06 -4.86 -9.95
C LEU A 50 17.86 -3.57 -10.23
N ASP A 51 18.28 -2.86 -9.17
CA ASP A 51 18.97 -1.55 -9.21
C ASP A 51 18.19 -0.46 -10.01
N LEU A 52 16.88 -0.63 -10.15
CA LEU A 52 15.94 0.30 -10.80
C LEU A 52 15.50 1.40 -9.82
N ARG A 53 16.47 2.10 -9.23
CA ARG A 53 16.24 3.10 -8.16
C ARG A 53 15.21 4.17 -8.51
N GLY A 54 15.17 4.58 -9.78
CA GLY A 54 14.21 5.57 -10.28
C GLY A 54 12.75 5.10 -10.16
N ARG A 55 12.47 3.81 -10.38
CA ARG A 55 11.12 3.23 -10.23
C ARG A 55 10.68 3.24 -8.78
N GLY A 56 11.58 2.89 -7.86
CA GLY A 56 11.29 2.93 -6.41
C GLY A 56 10.96 4.34 -5.91
N VAL A 57 11.70 5.36 -6.37
CA VAL A 57 11.41 6.76 -6.03
C VAL A 57 10.07 7.22 -6.63
N LEU A 58 9.79 6.85 -7.88
CA LEU A 58 8.53 7.18 -8.53
C LEU A 58 7.35 6.58 -7.77
N LEU A 59 7.40 5.29 -7.44
CA LEU A 59 6.33 4.60 -6.72
C LEU A 59 6.10 5.23 -5.33
N SER A 60 7.18 5.51 -4.61
CA SER A 60 7.11 6.18 -3.30
C SER A 60 6.55 7.59 -3.40
N GLY A 61 6.89 8.33 -4.46
CA GLY A 61 6.38 9.67 -4.73
C GLY A 61 4.89 9.67 -5.09
N VAL A 62 4.45 8.72 -5.92
CA VAL A 62 3.02 8.51 -6.23
C VAL A 62 2.24 8.22 -4.95
N PHE A 63 2.75 7.31 -4.12
CA PHE A 63 2.13 7.01 -2.83
C PHE A 63 2.06 8.24 -1.93
N LEU A 64 3.16 8.98 -1.78
CA LEU A 64 3.20 10.18 -0.94
C LEU A 64 2.17 11.22 -1.39
N ILE A 65 2.15 11.58 -2.68
CA ILE A 65 1.24 12.59 -3.22
C ILE A 65 -0.20 12.11 -3.11
N GLY A 66 -0.47 10.86 -3.52
CA GLY A 66 -1.79 10.26 -3.43
C GLY A 66 -2.30 10.23 -1.99
N ASN A 67 -1.45 9.83 -1.05
CA ASN A 67 -1.78 9.77 0.36
C ASN A 67 -2.12 11.14 0.94
N VAL A 68 -1.33 12.17 0.65
CA VAL A 68 -1.60 13.53 1.12
C VAL A 68 -2.93 14.04 0.58
N VAL A 69 -3.16 13.93 -0.73
CA VAL A 69 -4.37 14.43 -1.38
C VAL A 69 -5.61 13.68 -0.90
N LEU A 70 -5.58 12.34 -0.89
CA LEU A 70 -6.73 11.53 -0.50
C LEU A 70 -7.03 11.65 0.98
N THR A 71 -6.00 11.72 1.84
CA THR A 71 -6.20 11.95 3.28
C THR A 71 -6.80 13.33 3.54
N TYR A 72 -6.35 14.37 2.82
CA TYR A 72 -6.95 15.70 2.93
C TYR A 72 -8.45 15.70 2.56
N LEU A 73 -8.82 14.96 1.51
CA LEU A 73 -10.21 14.79 1.11
C LEU A 73 -11.02 13.99 2.15
N SER A 74 -10.45 12.89 2.68
CA SER A 74 -11.09 12.10 3.73
C SER A 74 -11.31 12.90 5.02
N LEU A 75 -10.39 13.79 5.38
CA LEU A 75 -10.54 14.68 6.53
C LEU A 75 -11.74 15.63 6.37
N ARG A 76 -11.97 16.16 5.16
CA ARG A 76 -13.13 17.01 4.87
C ARG A 76 -14.45 16.24 4.82
N ALA A 77 -14.43 14.97 4.41
CA ALA A 77 -15.62 14.11 4.36
C ALA A 77 -16.12 13.71 5.76
N GLY A 78 -15.28 13.89 6.79
CA GLY A 78 -15.64 13.71 8.19
C GLY A 78 -15.12 12.41 8.82
N PRO A 79 -15.37 12.19 10.13
CA PRO A 79 -14.71 11.15 10.93
C PRO A 79 -14.97 9.72 10.46
N PHE A 80 -16.07 9.48 9.75
CA PHE A 80 -16.43 8.15 9.25
C PHE A 80 -15.55 7.67 8.09
N PHE A 81 -14.86 8.58 7.40
CA PHE A 81 -14.00 8.28 6.25
C PHE A 81 -12.51 8.22 6.60
N TYR A 82 -12.16 8.29 7.88
CA TYR A 82 -10.77 8.19 8.30
C TYR A 82 -10.20 6.80 7.97
N GLY A 83 -8.95 6.77 7.50
CA GLY A 83 -8.28 5.57 7.01
C GLY A 83 -8.52 5.28 5.51
N LEU A 84 -9.64 5.73 4.92
CA LEU A 84 -9.92 5.48 3.50
C LEU A 84 -8.93 6.17 2.56
N GLY A 85 -8.46 7.37 2.92
CA GLY A 85 -7.46 8.09 2.12
C GLY A 85 -6.14 7.33 2.02
N PHE A 86 -5.69 6.73 3.13
CA PHE A 86 -4.52 5.88 3.16
C PHE A 86 -4.72 4.58 2.36
N LEU A 87 -5.83 3.89 2.60
CA LEU A 87 -6.18 2.66 1.90
C LEU A 87 -6.23 2.85 0.37
N SER A 88 -6.93 3.89 -0.09
CA SER A 88 -7.09 4.17 -1.52
C SER A 88 -5.78 4.62 -2.17
N ALA A 89 -4.96 5.41 -1.47
CA ALA A 89 -3.64 5.80 -1.96
C ALA A 89 -2.72 4.58 -2.18
N LEU A 90 -2.70 3.64 -1.23
CA LEU A 90 -1.96 2.40 -1.37
C LEU A 90 -2.49 1.54 -2.50
N PHE A 91 -3.81 1.35 -2.57
CA PHE A 91 -4.42 0.54 -3.62
C PHE A 91 -4.06 1.05 -5.02
N VAL A 92 -4.16 2.36 -5.25
CA VAL A 92 -3.77 2.97 -6.52
C VAL A 92 -2.27 2.83 -6.78
N SER A 93 -1.44 3.04 -5.76
CA SER A 93 0.01 2.92 -5.88
C SER A 93 0.43 1.49 -6.23
N ASP A 94 -0.16 0.47 -5.59
CA ASP A 94 0.12 -0.94 -5.85
C ASP A 94 -0.29 -1.36 -7.26
N LEU A 95 -1.44 -0.89 -7.77
CA LEU A 95 -1.85 -1.16 -9.14
C LEU A 95 -0.84 -0.60 -10.15
N ILE A 96 -0.38 0.63 -9.93
CA ILE A 96 0.66 1.26 -10.76
C ILE A 96 1.98 0.50 -10.61
N GLY A 97 2.36 0.13 -9.38
CA GLY A 97 3.57 -0.62 -9.08
C GLY A 97 3.62 -1.99 -9.76
N LEU A 98 2.51 -2.74 -9.74
CA LEU A 98 2.36 -4.02 -10.43
C LEU A 98 2.50 -3.86 -11.94
N ALA A 99 1.77 -2.91 -12.53
CA ALA A 99 1.81 -2.68 -13.98
C ALA A 99 3.24 -2.34 -14.46
N LEU A 100 3.93 -1.46 -13.73
CA LEU A 100 5.31 -1.10 -14.02
C LEU A 100 6.27 -2.30 -13.84
N LEU A 101 6.07 -3.10 -12.79
CA LEU A 101 6.94 -4.23 -12.49
C LEU A 101 6.83 -5.31 -13.56
N THR A 102 5.60 -5.62 -13.99
CA THR A 102 5.37 -6.58 -15.09
C THR A 102 6.07 -6.12 -16.36
N SER A 103 5.91 -4.85 -16.76
CA SER A 103 6.60 -4.33 -17.95
C SER A 103 8.12 -4.32 -17.83
N ASP A 104 8.66 -4.04 -16.65
CA ASP A 104 10.11 -4.04 -16.42
C ASP A 104 10.69 -5.46 -16.45
N LEU A 105 9.97 -6.45 -15.89
CA LEU A 105 10.38 -7.87 -15.93
C LEU A 105 10.37 -8.43 -17.36
N GLU A 106 9.32 -8.18 -18.15
CA GLU A 106 9.25 -8.60 -19.56
C GLU A 106 10.42 -8.04 -20.38
N ARG A 107 10.84 -6.80 -20.09
CA ARG A 107 11.97 -6.16 -20.77
C ARG A 107 13.31 -6.84 -20.43
N ILE A 108 13.48 -7.31 -19.20
CA ILE A 108 14.69 -8.00 -18.74
C ILE A 108 14.82 -9.37 -19.43
N ASP A 109 13.71 -10.11 -19.52
CA ASP A 109 13.67 -11.40 -20.24
C ASP A 109 14.05 -11.22 -21.71
N PHE A 110 13.54 -10.16 -22.36
CA PHE A 110 13.90 -9.85 -23.74
C PHE A 110 15.40 -9.57 -23.90
N THR A 111 16.01 -8.78 -23.02
CA THR A 111 17.44 -8.45 -23.12
C THR A 111 18.36 -9.64 -22.88
N THR A 112 17.93 -10.61 -22.05
CA THR A 112 18.75 -11.79 -21.70
C THR A 112 18.71 -12.85 -22.80
N PHE A 113 17.56 -13.07 -23.44
CA PHE A 113 17.41 -14.12 -24.45
C PHE A 113 17.62 -13.67 -25.89
N VAL A 114 17.42 -12.39 -26.21
CA VAL A 114 17.48 -11.92 -27.61
C VAL A 114 18.85 -11.38 -28.00
N ARG A 115 19.71 -10.97 -27.05
CA ARG A 115 21.05 -10.42 -27.34
C ARG A 115 22.19 -11.45 -27.27
N ALA A 116 21.88 -12.73 -27.03
CA ALA A 116 22.87 -13.81 -27.01
C ALA A 116 23.15 -14.42 -28.40
N ARG A 117 22.96 -13.66 -29.48
CA ARG A 117 23.31 -14.08 -30.84
C ARG A 117 24.08 -13.00 -31.58
#